data_AF-A0A9W9RNP1-F1
#
_entry.id   AF-A0A9W9RNP1-F1
#
_cell.length_a   1.000
_cell.length_b   1.000
_cell.length_c   1.000
_cell.angle_alpha   90.00
_cell.angle_beta   90.00
_cell.angle_gamma   90.00
#
_symmetry.space_group_name_H-M   'P 1'
#
loop_
_entity.id
_entity.type
_entity.pdbx_description
1 polymer ?
#
loop_
_entity_poly.entity_id
_entity_poly.type
_entity_poly.pdbx_seq_one_letter_code
_entity_poly.pdbx_strand_id
1 'polypeptide(L)'
;MDNPVFQKKFKKQTYGCAGEVRKLLTTQTGVTFLDEENYKFRLDNGALLKLYASPYTPSLGSGAFRYHPSQGHEFSIDNADIVITHGPPKGILEVTNSCQRAGCPFLFEAVARARPRMHCFGHIHESWGAKLVTWCQKAIPAMVRPDARPLEWGSETLFVNAAIKGGEALPVQPAWIVEFDLLSA
;
A
#
# COMPACT_ATOMS: atom_id res chain seq x y z
N MET A 1 34.71 -7.87 -7.44
CA MET A 1 34.88 -7.70 -8.90
C MET A 1 34.32 -6.33 -9.30
N ASP A 2 35.07 -5.26 -9.05
CA ASP A 2 34.44 -3.98 -8.66
C ASP A 2 34.74 -2.85 -9.63
N ASN A 3 34.41 -3.07 -10.91
CA ASN A 3 34.49 -2.03 -11.94
C ASN A 3 33.14 -1.26 -12.01
N PRO A 4 33.06 0.01 -11.55
CA PRO A 4 31.82 0.77 -11.54
C PRO A 4 31.32 1.13 -12.94
N VAL A 5 32.20 1.21 -13.95
CA VAL A 5 31.82 1.43 -15.35
C VAL A 5 31.13 0.18 -15.91
N PHE A 6 31.65 -1.01 -15.62
CA PHE A 6 31.01 -2.28 -15.98
C PHE A 6 29.64 -2.40 -15.30
N GLN A 7 29.56 -2.15 -13.99
CA GLN A 7 28.29 -2.17 -13.26
C GLN A 7 27.28 -1.15 -13.82
N LYS A 8 27.71 0.06 -14.20
CA LYS A 8 26.84 1.09 -14.80
C LYS A 8 26.35 0.69 -16.20
N LYS A 9 27.21 0.10 -17.04
CA LYS A 9 26.85 -0.39 -18.38
C LYS A 9 25.89 -1.59 -18.28
N PHE A 10 26.20 -2.56 -17.42
CA PHE A 10 25.36 -3.73 -17.14
C PHE A 10 23.99 -3.30 -16.60
N LYS A 11 23.94 -2.44 -15.57
CA LYS A 11 22.66 -1.94 -15.03
C LYS A 11 21.80 -1.26 -16.10
N LYS A 12 22.38 -0.44 -16.98
CA LYS A 12 21.62 0.16 -18.09
C LYS A 12 21.11 -0.88 -19.10
N GLN A 13 21.90 -1.92 -19.38
CA GLN A 13 21.52 -2.97 -20.34
C GLN A 13 20.48 -3.96 -19.78
N THR A 14 20.44 -4.18 -18.47
CA THR A 14 19.52 -5.13 -17.81
C THR A 14 18.27 -4.47 -17.22
N TYR A 15 18.35 -3.21 -16.77
CA TYR A 15 17.27 -2.52 -16.06
C TYR A 15 16.89 -1.15 -16.66
N GLY A 16 17.48 -0.76 -17.78
CA GLY A 16 17.25 0.54 -18.43
C GLY A 16 17.85 1.73 -17.69
N CYS A 17 17.45 2.93 -18.12
CA CYS A 17 17.73 4.19 -17.44
C CYS A 17 16.69 4.48 -16.34
N ALA A 18 17.10 5.26 -15.33
CA ALA A 18 16.16 5.83 -14.36
C ALA A 18 15.08 6.66 -15.09
N GLY A 19 13.81 6.46 -14.73
CA GLY A 19 12.66 7.11 -15.37
C GLY A 19 12.17 6.47 -16.68
N GLU A 20 12.92 5.55 -17.30
CA GLU A 20 12.55 4.94 -18.58
C GLU A 20 11.26 4.08 -18.47
N VAL A 21 11.19 3.22 -17.44
CA VAL A 21 9.98 2.44 -17.12
C VAL A 21 8.78 3.34 -16.80
N ARG A 22 8.99 4.46 -16.08
CA ARG A 22 7.93 5.43 -15.79
C ARG A 22 7.38 6.04 -17.08
N LYS A 23 8.26 6.45 -17.99
CA LYS A 23 7.85 6.99 -19.30
C LYS A 23 6.98 5.98 -20.04
N LEU A 24 7.43 4.72 -20.17
CA LEU A 24 6.67 3.66 -20.83
C LEU A 24 5.27 3.48 -20.22
N LEU A 25 5.17 3.37 -18.88
CA LEU A 25 3.90 3.23 -18.17
C LEU A 25 2.97 4.44 -18.35
N THR A 26 3.51 5.67 -18.40
CA THR A 26 2.71 6.89 -18.66
C THR A 26 2.29 7.06 -20.13
N THR A 27 2.89 6.31 -21.07
CA THR A 27 2.53 6.35 -22.50
C THR A 27 1.68 5.17 -22.96
N GLN A 28 1.45 4.18 -22.09
CA GLN A 28 0.72 2.97 -22.43
C GLN A 28 -0.80 3.19 -22.40
N THR A 29 -1.49 2.88 -23.49
CA THR A 29 -2.96 2.95 -23.53
C THR A 29 -3.59 1.89 -22.65
N GLY A 30 -4.71 2.24 -21.98
CA GLY A 30 -5.42 1.34 -21.07
C GLY A 30 -4.78 1.16 -19.69
N VAL A 31 -3.63 1.81 -19.40
CA VAL A 31 -2.98 1.79 -18.09
C VAL A 31 -2.91 3.21 -17.53
N THR A 32 -3.44 3.41 -16.32
CA THR A 32 -3.22 4.66 -15.58
C THR A 32 -2.10 4.45 -14.57
N PHE A 33 -0.95 5.10 -14.78
CA PHE A 33 0.12 5.12 -13.79
C PHE A 33 -0.23 6.13 -12.69
N LEU A 34 -0.35 5.65 -11.44
CA LEU A 34 -0.53 6.47 -10.26
C LEU A 34 0.83 6.67 -9.57
N ASP A 35 1.13 7.91 -9.19
CA ASP A 35 2.31 8.28 -8.41
C ASP A 35 1.90 8.51 -6.95
N GLU A 36 2.71 9.22 -6.15
CA GLU A 36 2.25 9.68 -4.84
C GLU A 36 1.33 10.91 -4.95
N GLU A 37 0.02 10.72 -4.79
CA GLU A 37 -0.99 11.79 -4.88
C GLU A 37 -2.36 11.38 -4.30
N ASN A 38 -3.26 12.37 -4.19
CA ASN A 38 -4.68 12.16 -3.88
C ASN A 38 -5.53 12.24 -5.17
N TYR A 39 -5.99 11.09 -5.65
CA TYR A 39 -6.79 10.92 -6.85
C TYR A 39 -8.30 10.92 -6.55
N LYS A 40 -9.10 11.41 -7.50
CA LYS A 40 -10.56 11.52 -7.41
C LYS A 40 -11.18 11.03 -8.72
N PHE A 41 -11.85 9.88 -8.68
CA PHE A 41 -12.48 9.24 -9.83
C PHE A 41 -14.00 9.33 -9.72
N ARG A 42 -14.66 9.94 -10.70
CA ARG A 42 -16.12 9.85 -10.85
C ARG A 42 -16.44 8.56 -11.60
N LEU A 43 -17.27 7.71 -11.00
CA LEU A 43 -17.72 6.44 -11.59
C LEU A 43 -19.00 6.64 -12.42
N ASP A 44 -19.32 5.67 -13.28
CA ASP A 44 -20.46 5.75 -14.20
C ASP A 44 -21.83 5.85 -13.49
N ASN A 45 -21.92 5.34 -12.26
CA ASN A 45 -23.09 5.49 -11.38
C ASN A 45 -23.17 6.85 -10.66
N GLY A 46 -22.26 7.79 -10.98
CA GLY A 46 -22.19 9.13 -10.41
C GLY A 46 -21.40 9.24 -9.11
N ALA A 47 -21.06 8.12 -8.44
CA ALA A 47 -20.31 8.12 -7.19
C ALA A 47 -18.88 8.66 -7.36
N LEU A 48 -18.31 9.19 -6.29
CA LEU A 48 -16.95 9.75 -6.26
C LEU A 48 -16.04 8.88 -5.39
N LEU A 49 -15.14 8.13 -6.03
CA LEU A 49 -14.09 7.38 -5.36
C LEU A 49 -12.88 8.30 -5.11
N LYS A 50 -12.45 8.43 -3.85
CA LYS A 50 -11.21 9.09 -3.47
C LYS A 50 -10.14 8.05 -3.13
N LEU A 51 -8.96 8.20 -3.70
CA LEU A 51 -7.83 7.28 -3.54
C LEU A 51 -6.56 8.06 -3.21
N TYR A 52 -5.85 7.67 -2.15
CA TYR A 52 -4.44 8.03 -2.01
C TYR A 52 -3.57 6.89 -2.50
N ALA A 53 -2.55 7.19 -3.29
CA ALA A 53 -1.51 6.22 -3.67
C ALA A 53 -0.13 6.68 -3.18
N SER A 54 0.78 5.75 -2.89
CA SER A 54 2.20 6.03 -2.72
C SER A 54 3.09 4.79 -2.97
N PRO A 55 4.12 4.89 -3.82
CA PRO A 55 5.07 3.78 -4.01
C PRO A 55 6.14 3.71 -2.90
N TYR A 56 6.24 4.71 -2.01
CA TYR A 56 7.39 4.90 -1.14
C TYR A 56 7.41 3.96 0.08
N THR A 57 8.54 3.26 0.28
CA THR A 57 8.73 2.29 1.37
C THR A 57 10.06 2.51 2.11
N PRO A 58 10.10 2.49 3.46
CA PRO A 58 11.35 2.67 4.21
C PRO A 58 12.29 1.48 3.96
N SER A 59 13.55 1.74 3.60
CA SER A 59 14.51 0.66 3.31
C SER A 59 15.96 1.12 3.38
N LEU A 60 16.86 0.18 3.72
CA LEU A 60 18.31 0.37 3.65
C LEU A 60 18.91 0.03 2.27
N GLY A 61 18.14 -0.60 1.37
CA GLY A 61 18.63 -1.07 0.07
C GLY A 61 18.27 -0.14 -1.09
N SER A 62 19.20 0.07 -2.03
CA SER A 62 19.14 1.05 -3.14
C SER A 62 18.18 0.69 -4.31
N GLY A 63 16.96 0.26 -4.01
CA GLY A 63 15.89 0.08 -5.00
C GLY A 63 15.12 1.37 -5.29
N ALA A 64 14.28 1.36 -6.32
CA ALA A 64 13.37 2.47 -6.62
C ALA A 64 12.32 2.66 -5.50
N PHE A 65 11.82 3.89 -5.35
CA PHE A 65 10.77 4.29 -4.40
C PHE A 65 11.08 3.92 -2.94
N ARG A 66 12.31 4.17 -2.51
CA ARG A 66 12.78 3.92 -1.15
C ARG A 66 13.41 5.16 -0.54
N TYR A 67 13.15 5.37 0.74
CA TYR A 67 13.77 6.39 1.58
C TYR A 67 14.46 5.72 2.78
N HIS A 68 15.46 6.37 3.36
CA HIS A 68 16.13 5.83 4.54
C HIS A 68 15.19 5.91 5.76
N PRO A 69 15.06 4.86 6.60
CA PRO A 69 14.12 4.88 7.72
C PRO A 69 14.29 6.06 8.71
N SER A 70 15.51 6.61 8.84
CA SER A 70 15.78 7.78 9.69
C SER A 70 15.48 9.14 9.04
N GLN A 71 15.18 9.19 7.74
CA GLN A 71 14.72 10.41 7.07
C GLN A 71 13.20 10.60 7.26
N GLY A 72 12.47 9.50 7.44
CA GLY A 72 11.01 9.50 7.38
C GLY A 72 10.48 9.78 5.97
N HIS A 73 9.16 9.88 5.87
CA HIS A 73 8.42 10.27 4.67
C HIS A 73 7.04 10.78 5.10
N GLU A 74 6.57 11.87 4.50
CA GLU A 74 5.29 12.48 4.84
C GLU A 74 4.19 11.99 3.90
N PHE A 75 3.23 11.23 4.43
CA PHE A 75 2.10 10.71 3.67
C PHE A 75 0.90 11.65 3.80
N SER A 76 0.72 12.51 2.80
CA SER A 76 -0.31 13.57 2.75
C SER A 76 -1.69 13.05 2.32
N ILE A 77 -2.27 12.15 3.11
CA ILE A 77 -3.55 11.49 2.83
C ILE A 77 -4.75 12.42 3.13
N ASP A 78 -5.46 12.89 2.10
CA ASP A 78 -6.69 13.72 2.21
C ASP A 78 -7.96 12.86 2.07
N ASN A 79 -8.63 12.57 3.20
CA ASN A 79 -10.02 12.09 3.25
C ASN A 79 -10.35 10.98 2.23
N ALA A 80 -9.45 10.03 2.05
CA ALA A 80 -9.50 9.02 1.00
C ALA A 80 -10.36 7.82 1.40
N ASP A 81 -11.13 7.26 0.46
CA ASP A 81 -11.89 6.03 0.68
C ASP A 81 -10.98 4.81 0.73
N ILE A 82 -9.94 4.83 -0.12
CA ILE A 82 -8.90 3.81 -0.23
C ILE A 82 -7.53 4.49 -0.06
N VAL A 83 -6.62 3.83 0.66
CA VAL A 83 -5.18 4.09 0.60
C VAL A 83 -4.51 2.89 -0.08
N ILE A 84 -3.61 3.15 -1.03
CA ILE A 84 -2.74 2.14 -1.64
C ILE A 84 -1.29 2.52 -1.38
N THR A 85 -0.51 1.64 -0.73
CA THR A 85 0.94 1.83 -0.59
C THR A 85 1.73 0.60 -1.00
N HIS A 86 3.00 0.75 -1.39
CA HIS A 86 3.82 -0.44 -1.67
C HIS A 86 4.07 -1.28 -0.39
N GLY A 87 4.55 -0.65 0.68
CA GLY A 87 4.85 -1.29 1.96
C GLY A 87 3.75 -1.13 3.04
N PRO A 88 3.79 -1.95 4.10
CA PRO A 88 2.81 -1.94 5.19
C PRO A 88 2.98 -0.75 6.16
N PRO A 89 1.91 -0.35 6.88
CA PRO A 89 1.99 0.49 8.06
C PRO A 89 2.44 -0.31 9.29
N LYS A 90 3.07 0.36 10.26
CA LYS A 90 3.56 -0.26 11.50
C LYS A 90 2.44 -0.98 12.27
N GLY A 91 2.72 -2.18 12.76
CA GLY A 91 1.78 -3.00 13.56
C GLY A 91 0.72 -3.78 12.77
N ILE A 92 0.74 -3.70 11.44
CA ILE A 92 -0.24 -4.33 10.54
C ILE A 92 0.49 -5.17 9.49
N LEU A 93 0.32 -6.49 9.53
CA LEU A 93 0.79 -7.43 8.48
C LEU A 93 2.22 -7.14 7.99
N GLU A 94 3.12 -6.89 8.94
CA GLU A 94 4.44 -6.28 8.73
C GLU A 94 5.62 -7.24 8.97
N VAL A 95 5.35 -8.52 9.26
CA VAL A 95 6.32 -9.46 9.82
C VAL A 95 6.92 -10.34 8.71
N THR A 96 8.25 -10.35 8.62
CA THR A 96 9.01 -11.18 7.69
C THR A 96 9.24 -12.60 8.24
N ASN A 97 9.65 -13.53 7.38
CA ASN A 97 10.17 -14.85 7.79
C ASN A 97 11.38 -14.75 8.75
N SER A 98 12.12 -13.64 8.73
CA SER A 98 13.22 -13.34 9.66
C SER A 98 12.75 -12.67 10.98
N CYS A 99 11.45 -12.72 11.27
CA CYS A 99 10.79 -12.13 12.44
C CYS A 99 11.02 -10.61 12.60
N GLN A 100 11.40 -9.91 11.53
CA GLN A 100 11.59 -8.46 11.53
C GLN A 100 10.27 -7.76 11.23
N ARG A 101 10.13 -6.53 11.74
CA ARG A 101 8.97 -5.66 11.47
C ARG A 101 9.36 -4.60 10.45
N ALA A 102 8.71 -4.61 9.29
CA ALA A 102 9.01 -3.72 8.18
C ALA A 102 8.02 -2.53 8.05
N GLY A 103 7.03 -2.41 8.93
CA GLY A 103 5.95 -1.44 8.81
C GLY A 103 6.35 -0.01 9.17
N CYS A 104 5.91 0.95 8.35
CA CYS A 104 6.27 2.36 8.54
C CYS A 104 5.42 3.03 9.66
N PRO A 105 6.03 3.70 10.67
CA PRO A 105 5.29 4.43 11.70
C PRO A 105 4.54 5.64 11.12
N PHE A 106 5.21 6.46 10.30
CA PHE A 106 4.62 7.67 9.70
C PHE A 106 3.40 7.35 8.82
N LEU A 107 3.43 6.20 8.13
CA LEU A 107 2.29 5.71 7.35
C LEU A 107 1.13 5.26 8.25
N PHE A 108 1.41 4.54 9.35
CA PHE A 108 0.37 4.17 10.32
C PHE A 108 -0.30 5.42 10.92
N GLU A 109 0.48 6.43 11.28
CA GLU A 109 -0.04 7.70 11.80
C GLU A 109 -0.88 8.45 10.76
N ALA A 110 -0.45 8.52 9.49
CA ALA A 110 -1.23 9.14 8.42
C ALA A 110 -2.56 8.41 8.18
N VAL A 111 -2.55 7.07 8.14
CA VAL A 111 -3.75 6.25 7.95
C VAL A 111 -4.68 6.32 9.18
N ALA A 112 -4.15 6.40 10.40
CA ALA A 112 -4.93 6.59 11.63
C ALA A 112 -5.58 7.99 11.73
N ARG A 113 -4.98 9.01 11.10
CA ARG A 113 -5.61 10.33 10.90
C ARG A 113 -6.69 10.31 9.84
N ALA A 114 -6.41 9.74 8.66
CA ALA A 114 -7.30 9.77 7.50
C ALA A 114 -8.49 8.79 7.59
N ARG A 115 -8.30 7.65 8.26
CA ARG A 115 -9.29 6.57 8.48
C ARG A 115 -10.03 6.13 7.21
N PRO A 116 -9.31 5.67 6.17
CA PRO A 116 -9.91 5.14 4.94
C PRO A 116 -10.75 3.89 5.24
N ARG A 117 -11.70 3.55 4.35
CA ARG A 117 -12.44 2.27 4.48
C ARG A 117 -11.49 1.09 4.27
N MET A 118 -10.56 1.21 3.32
CA MET A 118 -9.54 0.19 3.03
C MET A 118 -8.13 0.79 2.93
N HIS A 119 -7.13 0.09 3.49
CA HIS A 119 -5.72 0.30 3.16
C HIS A 119 -5.15 -0.97 2.54
N CYS A 120 -4.91 -0.95 1.23
CA CYS A 120 -4.29 -2.03 0.48
C CYS A 120 -2.78 -1.80 0.34
N PHE A 121 -1.98 -2.84 0.53
CA PHE A 121 -0.52 -2.79 0.38
C PHE A 121 0.07 -4.17 0.07
N GLY A 122 1.40 -4.27 -0.05
CA GLY A 122 2.10 -5.52 -0.27
C GLY A 122 3.46 -5.54 0.43
N HIS A 123 4.51 -5.76 -0.37
CA HIS A 123 5.94 -5.82 0.02
C HIS A 123 6.33 -7.00 0.92
N ILE A 124 5.56 -7.31 1.96
CA ILE A 124 5.82 -8.42 2.90
C ILE A 124 4.97 -9.62 2.51
N HIS A 125 5.53 -10.46 1.66
CA HIS A 125 4.88 -11.64 1.07
C HIS A 125 4.43 -12.66 2.13
N GLU A 126 5.15 -12.73 3.24
CA GLU A 126 4.95 -13.66 4.34
C GLU A 126 3.79 -13.27 5.26
N SER A 127 3.33 -12.01 5.17
CA SER A 127 2.20 -11.46 5.91
C SER A 127 0.98 -11.20 5.00
N TRP A 128 0.86 -11.90 3.87
CA TRP A 128 -0.36 -11.88 3.05
C TRP A 128 -1.59 -12.22 3.91
N GLY A 129 -2.67 -11.47 3.77
CA GLY A 129 -3.81 -11.55 4.69
C GLY A 129 -4.63 -10.27 4.71
N ALA A 130 -5.67 -10.26 5.54
CA ALA A 130 -6.47 -9.07 5.85
C ALA A 130 -6.61 -8.89 7.37
N LYS A 131 -6.79 -7.65 7.82
CA LYS A 131 -6.96 -7.29 9.23
C LYS A 131 -7.91 -6.09 9.36
N LEU A 132 -9.07 -6.31 9.98
CA LEU A 132 -9.95 -5.23 10.42
C LEU A 132 -9.36 -4.53 11.66
N VAL A 133 -9.46 -3.21 11.72
CA VAL A 133 -9.02 -2.39 12.86
C VAL A 133 -10.09 -1.37 13.20
N THR A 134 -10.51 -1.33 14.47
CA THR A 134 -11.47 -0.37 15.00
C THR A 134 -10.77 0.78 15.73
N TRP A 135 -10.94 2.01 15.22
CA TRP A 135 -10.41 3.27 15.75
C TRP A 135 -11.27 3.78 16.92
N CYS A 136 -10.87 3.47 18.15
CA CYS A 136 -11.59 3.87 19.38
C CYS A 136 -11.85 5.39 19.46
N GLN A 137 -13.12 5.81 19.34
CA GLN A 137 -13.56 7.19 19.62
C GLN A 137 -13.82 7.38 21.12
N LYS A 138 -12.74 7.24 21.92
CA LYS A 138 -12.77 6.90 23.37
C LYS A 138 -13.29 5.46 23.60
N ALA A 139 -12.93 4.87 24.74
CA ALA A 139 -13.01 3.43 24.91
C ALA A 139 -14.33 2.96 25.54
N ILE A 140 -15.04 2.08 24.81
CA ILE A 140 -15.92 1.05 25.38
C ILE A 140 -15.55 -0.25 24.65
N PRO A 141 -15.17 -1.35 25.35
CA PRO A 141 -14.66 -2.55 24.69
C PRO A 141 -15.78 -3.42 24.11
N ALA A 142 -16.09 -3.23 22.82
CA ALA A 142 -16.94 -4.13 22.05
C ALA A 142 -16.10 -5.21 21.36
N MET A 143 -16.35 -6.48 21.68
CA MET A 143 -15.68 -7.63 21.02
C MET A 143 -16.44 -8.00 19.73
N VAL A 144 -16.15 -7.28 18.65
CA VAL A 144 -16.78 -7.45 17.33
C VAL A 144 -16.17 -8.66 16.60
N ARG A 145 -17.01 -9.47 15.94
CA ARG A 145 -16.57 -10.58 15.07
C ARG A 145 -16.39 -10.09 13.62
N PRO A 146 -15.45 -10.64 12.82
CA PRO A 146 -15.14 -10.11 11.49
C PRO A 146 -16.18 -10.36 10.40
N ASP A 147 -17.19 -11.18 10.67
CA ASP A 147 -17.92 -11.97 9.69
C ASP A 147 -19.45 -11.81 9.79
N ALA A 148 -20.00 -10.70 9.24
CA ALA A 148 -21.40 -10.57 8.74
C ALA A 148 -21.83 -9.12 8.37
N ARG A 149 -21.09 -8.09 8.81
CA ARG A 149 -21.56 -6.68 8.79
C ARG A 149 -20.78 -5.79 7.82
N PRO A 150 -21.40 -4.76 7.22
CA PRO A 150 -20.68 -3.68 6.54
C PRO A 150 -19.73 -2.93 7.49
N LEU A 151 -18.63 -2.38 6.95
CA LEU A 151 -17.66 -1.58 7.70
C LEU A 151 -18.30 -0.30 8.26
N GLU A 152 -18.02 0.03 9.52
CA GLU A 152 -18.35 1.34 10.05
C GLU A 152 -17.35 2.41 9.57
N TRP A 153 -17.77 3.28 8.65
CA TRP A 153 -16.93 4.35 8.11
C TRP A 153 -16.40 5.29 9.23
N GLY A 154 -15.09 5.49 9.31
CA GLY A 154 -14.46 6.43 10.26
C GLY A 154 -14.30 5.91 11.70
N SER A 155 -14.92 4.78 12.05
CA SER A 155 -14.57 3.96 13.22
C SER A 155 -13.83 2.67 12.83
N GLU A 156 -13.84 2.23 11.57
CA GLU A 156 -13.11 1.03 11.11
C GLU A 156 -12.28 1.26 9.83
N THR A 157 -11.19 0.51 9.68
CA THR A 157 -10.42 0.37 8.43
C THR A 157 -10.08 -1.10 8.21
N LEU A 158 -10.33 -1.60 6.99
CA LEU A 158 -9.87 -2.90 6.53
C LEU A 158 -8.46 -2.77 5.93
N PHE A 159 -7.46 -3.37 6.58
CA PHE A 159 -6.11 -3.46 6.05
C PHE A 159 -5.95 -4.76 5.24
N VAL A 160 -5.41 -4.68 4.02
CA VAL A 160 -5.26 -5.82 3.11
C VAL A 160 -3.83 -5.88 2.59
N ASN A 161 -3.12 -6.98 2.90
CA ASN A 161 -1.85 -7.31 2.25
C ASN A 161 -2.14 -8.19 1.02
N ALA A 162 -2.06 -7.57 -0.15
CA ALA A 162 -2.31 -8.16 -1.46
C ALA A 162 -1.01 -8.58 -2.18
N ALA A 163 0.04 -8.97 -1.44
CA ALA A 163 1.27 -9.48 -2.01
C ALA A 163 1.05 -10.79 -2.81
N ILE A 164 1.03 -10.71 -4.14
CA ILE A 164 0.72 -11.85 -5.03
C ILE A 164 1.79 -12.95 -4.98
N LYS A 165 3.07 -12.62 -4.78
CA LYS A 165 4.12 -13.64 -4.62
C LYS A 165 4.02 -14.26 -3.23
N GLY A 166 3.97 -15.59 -3.17
CA GLY A 166 4.01 -16.36 -1.92
C GLY A 166 5.34 -17.10 -1.69
N GLY A 167 5.28 -18.18 -0.91
CA GLY A 167 6.40 -19.03 -0.52
C GLY A 167 6.48 -20.34 -1.33
N GLU A 168 7.34 -21.28 -0.92
CA GLU A 168 7.58 -22.53 -1.67
C GLU A 168 6.34 -23.42 -1.79
N ALA A 169 5.55 -23.54 -0.70
CA ALA A 169 4.33 -24.34 -0.68
C ALA A 169 3.13 -23.70 -1.42
N LEU A 170 3.16 -22.39 -1.66
CA LEU A 170 2.15 -21.64 -2.40
C LEU A 170 2.83 -20.45 -3.11
N PRO A 171 3.38 -20.65 -4.33
CA PRO A 171 4.20 -19.63 -4.99
C PRO A 171 3.44 -18.36 -5.40
N VAL A 172 2.12 -18.47 -5.56
CA VAL A 172 1.21 -17.38 -5.91
C VAL A 172 0.07 -17.37 -4.90
N GLN A 173 -0.06 -16.28 -4.15
CA GLN A 173 -1.18 -16.02 -3.25
C GLN A 173 -2.45 -15.70 -4.06
N PRO A 174 -3.65 -16.07 -3.59
CA PRO A 174 -4.88 -15.73 -4.28
C PRO A 174 -5.15 -14.22 -4.24
N ALA A 175 -5.88 -13.73 -5.25
CA ALA A 175 -6.30 -12.34 -5.33
C ALA A 175 -7.43 -12.05 -4.32
N TRP A 176 -7.41 -10.85 -3.73
CA TRP A 176 -8.50 -10.36 -2.90
C TRP A 176 -9.62 -9.77 -3.77
N ILE A 177 -10.86 -10.14 -3.45
CA ILE A 177 -12.07 -9.39 -3.85
C ILE A 177 -12.56 -8.72 -2.56
N VAL A 178 -12.80 -7.42 -2.62
CA VAL A 178 -13.29 -6.61 -1.50
C VAL A 178 -14.39 -5.70 -2.01
N GLU A 179 -15.56 -5.80 -1.39
CA GLU A 179 -16.74 -5.00 -1.72
C GLU A 179 -16.98 -3.97 -0.61
N PHE A 180 -17.29 -2.74 -0.99
CA PHE A 180 -17.69 -1.66 -0.09
C PHE A 180 -18.56 -0.68 -0.87
N ASP A 181 -19.60 -0.15 -0.22
CA ASP A 181 -20.41 0.91 -0.81
C ASP A 181 -19.60 2.19 -0.99
N LEU A 182 -19.94 2.97 -2.01
CA LEU A 182 -19.59 4.39 -2.13
C LEU A 182 -20.87 5.21 -2.05
N LEU A 183 -20.87 6.23 -1.18
CA LEU A 183 -21.94 7.21 -1.13
C LEU A 183 -22.01 7.98 -2.46
N SER A 184 -23.23 8.18 -2.96
CA SER A 184 -23.48 9.20 -3.99
C SER A 184 -23.16 10.59 -3.43
N ALA A 185 -22.51 11.42 -4.25
CA ALA A 185 -22.15 12.80 -3.95
C ALA A 185 -23.27 13.77 -4.33
#